data_AF-A0A2K8PHL9-F1
#
_entry.id   AF-A0A2K8PHL9-F1
#
_cell.length_a   1.000
_cell.length_b   1.000
_cell.length_c   1.000
_cell.angle_alpha   90.00
_cell.angle_beta   90.00
_cell.angle_gamma   90.00
#
_symmetry.space_group_name_H-M   'P 1'
#
loop_
_entity.id
_entity.type
_entity.pdbx_description
1 polymer ?
#
loop_
_entity_poly.entity_id
_entity_poly.type
_entity_poly.pdbx_seq_one_letter_code
_entity_poly.pdbx_strand_id
1 'polypeptide(L)'
;MGATVTPSWAYTLHLAHDPRAAGIARTTLRAVLHRHGMTALADTAELLTSELVSNAYRHTRGPCALRLRAMAAGRLGVGVWDTGPDIPSPFGPEPAGDAEDGRGLVLVRLCADRYGSYRLNGAHAGKLLWVECV
;
A
#
# COMPACT_ATOMS: atom_id res chain seq x y z
N MET A 1 -5.67 19.27 -28.23
CA MET A 1 -4.67 18.35 -27.67
C MET A 1 -5.40 17.36 -26.79
N GLY A 2 -5.68 16.16 -27.31
CA GLY A 2 -6.45 15.15 -26.59
C GLY A 2 -5.67 14.67 -25.37
N ALA A 3 -6.28 14.72 -24.19
CA ALA A 3 -5.71 14.09 -23.02
C ALA A 3 -5.55 12.60 -23.32
N THR A 4 -4.32 12.12 -23.38
CA THR A 4 -4.03 10.69 -23.44
C THR A 4 -4.57 10.10 -22.14
N VAL A 5 -5.76 9.50 -22.20
CA VAL A 5 -6.27 8.72 -21.08
C VAL A 5 -5.40 7.49 -21.02
N THR A 6 -4.38 7.50 -20.15
CA THR A 6 -3.63 6.30 -19.82
C THR A 6 -4.65 5.24 -19.39
N PRO A 7 -4.73 4.07 -20.05
CA PRO A 7 -5.70 3.06 -19.66
C PRO A 7 -5.46 2.71 -18.19
N SER A 8 -6.49 2.91 -17.36
CA SER A 8 -6.41 2.69 -15.92
C SER A 8 -6.43 1.19 -15.66
N TRP A 9 -5.25 0.62 -15.41
CA TRP A 9 -5.15 -0.76 -14.95
C TRP A 9 -5.24 -0.80 -13.43
N ALA A 10 -5.73 -1.93 -12.92
CA ALA A 10 -5.69 -2.25 -11.51
C ALA A 10 -5.45 -3.74 -11.31
N TYR A 11 -4.66 -4.08 -10.31
CA TYR A 11 -4.38 -5.46 -9.90
C TYR A 11 -4.61 -5.60 -8.39
N THR A 12 -5.09 -6.77 -7.98
CA THR A 12 -5.16 -7.16 -6.58
C THR A 12 -4.42 -8.48 -6.40
N LEU A 13 -3.51 -8.51 -5.43
CA LEU A 13 -2.78 -9.70 -5.01
C LEU A 13 -3.22 -10.04 -3.58
N HIS A 14 -3.83 -11.21 -3.41
CA HIS A 14 -4.10 -11.75 -2.09
C HIS A 14 -2.84 -12.40 -1.53
N LEU A 15 -2.48 -12.03 -0.31
CA LEU A 15 -1.26 -12.45 0.36
C LEU A 15 -1.63 -13.39 1.52
N ALA A 16 -0.90 -14.50 1.63
CA ALA A 16 -0.94 -15.33 2.81
C ALA A 16 -0.34 -14.59 4.01
N HIS A 17 -0.76 -14.98 5.22
CA HIS A 17 -0.10 -14.53 6.45
C HIS A 17 1.25 -15.27 6.59
N ASP A 18 2.28 -14.75 5.90
CA ASP A 18 3.61 -15.32 5.84
C ASP A 18 4.65 -14.18 5.81
N PRO A 19 5.78 -14.27 6.55
CA PRO A 19 6.82 -13.24 6.54
C PRO A 19 7.41 -12.94 5.15
N ARG A 20 7.26 -13.85 4.18
CA ARG A 20 7.68 -13.70 2.78
C ARG A 20 6.73 -12.81 1.97
N ALA A 21 5.54 -12.49 2.48
CA ALA A 21 4.51 -11.73 1.76
C ALA A 21 5.02 -10.38 1.24
N ALA A 22 5.83 -9.66 2.02
CA ALA A 22 6.41 -8.38 1.59
C ALA A 22 7.37 -8.54 0.40
N GLY A 23 8.16 -9.62 0.37
CA GLY A 23 9.04 -9.93 -0.76
C GLY A 23 8.24 -10.26 -2.03
N ILE A 24 7.22 -11.11 -1.90
CA ILE A 24 6.32 -11.45 -3.00
C ILE A 24 5.64 -10.19 -3.55
N ALA A 25 5.12 -9.35 -2.66
CA ALA A 25 4.50 -8.07 -3.02
C ALA A 25 5.43 -7.17 -3.83
N ARG A 26 6.69 -7.00 -3.40
CA ARG A 26 7.70 -6.23 -4.16
C ARG A 26 7.96 -6.82 -5.55
N THR A 27 8.18 -8.12 -5.64
CA THR A 27 8.43 -8.79 -6.93
C THR A 27 7.26 -8.60 -7.89
N THR A 28 6.02 -8.77 -7.40
CA THR A 28 4.82 -8.55 -8.23
C THR A 28 4.69 -7.09 -8.64
N LEU A 29 4.92 -6.15 -7.73
CA LEU A 29 4.88 -4.72 -8.04
C LEU A 29 5.90 -4.35 -9.13
N ARG A 30 7.16 -4.78 -9.01
CA ARG A 30 8.18 -4.54 -10.05
C ARG A 30 7.76 -5.06 -11.41
N ALA A 31 7.22 -6.28 -11.46
CA ALA A 31 6.76 -6.88 -12.70
C ALA A 31 5.62 -6.07 -13.34
N VAL A 32 4.65 -5.62 -12.52
CA VAL A 32 3.53 -4.77 -12.98
C VAL A 32 4.05 -3.43 -13.49
N LEU A 33 4.89 -2.73 -12.73
CA LEU A 33 5.43 -1.42 -13.14
C LEU A 33 6.28 -1.52 -14.41
N HIS A 34 7.11 -2.56 -14.52
CA HIS A 34 7.88 -2.81 -15.73
C HIS A 34 6.97 -3.04 -16.94
N ARG A 35 5.92 -3.86 -16.80
CA ARG A 35 5.00 -4.17 -17.90
C ARG A 35 4.22 -2.93 -18.38
N HIS A 36 4.01 -1.96 -17.50
CA HIS A 36 3.28 -0.72 -17.80
C HIS A 36 4.18 0.50 -18.02
N GLY A 37 5.50 0.32 -18.10
CA GLY A 37 6.44 1.41 -18.39
C GLY A 37 6.61 2.44 -17.26
N MET A 38 6.30 2.05 -16.02
CA MET A 38 6.36 2.91 -14.82
C MET A 38 7.55 2.58 -13.91
N THR A 39 8.66 2.12 -14.51
CA THR A 39 9.85 1.65 -13.76
C THR A 39 10.52 2.74 -12.93
N ALA A 40 10.37 4.01 -13.29
CA ALA A 40 10.89 5.13 -12.51
C ALA A 40 10.33 5.20 -11.08
N LEU A 41 9.14 4.64 -10.85
CA LEU A 41 8.48 4.63 -9.54
C LEU A 41 8.89 3.43 -8.67
N ALA A 42 9.65 2.48 -9.21
CA ALA A 42 9.82 1.15 -8.61
C ALA A 42 10.39 1.22 -7.19
N ASP A 43 11.48 1.96 -6.98
CA ASP A 43 12.17 1.98 -5.69
C ASP A 43 11.29 2.59 -4.57
N THR A 44 10.67 3.73 -4.84
CA THR A 44 9.72 4.38 -3.90
C THR A 44 8.51 3.49 -3.65
N ALA A 45 7.89 2.96 -4.71
CA ALA A 45 6.70 2.14 -4.58
C ALA A 45 6.97 0.81 -3.85
N GLU A 46 8.15 0.22 -4.02
CA GLU A 46 8.56 -0.98 -3.28
C GLU A 46 8.77 -0.73 -1.80
N LEU A 47 9.40 0.39 -1.46
CA LEU A 47 9.58 0.78 -0.06
C LEU A 47 8.21 0.92 0.61
N LEU A 48 7.34 1.74 0.03
CA LEU A 48 5.99 1.98 0.54
C LEU A 48 5.21 0.66 0.65
N THR A 49 5.24 -0.17 -0.40
CA THR A 49 4.57 -1.49 -0.39
C THR A 49 5.08 -2.39 0.72
N SER A 50 6.40 -2.41 0.94
CA SER A 50 7.01 -3.25 1.98
C SER A 50 6.57 -2.81 3.37
N GLU A 51 6.52 -1.51 3.64
CA GLU A 51 6.07 -0.99 4.93
C GLU A 51 4.60 -1.31 5.19
N LEU A 52 3.73 -1.06 4.20
CA LEU A 52 2.30 -1.33 4.33
C LEU A 52 2.00 -2.83 4.53
N VAL A 53 2.63 -3.71 3.73
CA VAL A 53 2.44 -5.17 3.85
C VAL A 53 3.03 -5.71 5.14
N SER A 54 4.21 -5.22 5.56
CA SER A 54 4.81 -5.64 6.83
C SER A 54 3.96 -5.23 8.02
N ASN A 55 3.40 -4.02 7.98
CA ASN A 55 2.45 -3.54 8.99
C ASN A 55 1.21 -4.44 9.05
N ALA A 56 0.61 -4.78 7.91
CA ALA A 56 -0.53 -5.71 7.87
C ALA A 56 -0.18 -7.08 8.48
N TYR A 57 0.98 -7.65 8.11
CA TYR A 57 1.46 -8.93 8.65
C TYR A 57 1.70 -8.90 10.17
N ARG A 58 2.30 -7.84 10.70
CA ARG A 58 2.60 -7.71 12.15
C ARG A 58 1.34 -7.55 12.99
N HIS A 59 0.39 -6.76 12.52
CA HIS A 59 -0.76 -6.34 13.33
C HIS A 59 -2.03 -7.14 13.08
N THR A 60 -2.05 -8.02 12.08
CA THR A 60 -3.21 -8.87 11.80
C THR A 60 -2.80 -10.30 11.51
N ARG A 61 -3.72 -11.24 11.75
CA ARG A 61 -3.57 -12.66 11.40
C ARG A 61 -4.52 -13.11 10.30
N GLY A 62 -5.40 -12.21 9.86
CA GLY A 62 -6.41 -12.49 8.83
C GLY A 62 -5.88 -12.31 7.41
N PRO A 63 -6.74 -12.52 6.41
CA PRO A 63 -6.39 -12.25 5.02
C PRO A 63 -5.88 -10.82 4.80
N CYS A 64 -4.92 -10.68 3.89
CA CYS A 64 -4.37 -9.41 3.47
C CYS A 64 -4.38 -9.32 1.93
N ALA A 65 -4.57 -8.12 1.37
CA ALA A 65 -4.52 -7.91 -0.07
C ALA A 65 -3.77 -6.63 -0.43
N LEU A 66 -2.82 -6.75 -1.35
CA LEU A 66 -2.18 -5.62 -2.02
C LEU A 66 -3.02 -5.22 -3.24
N ARG A 67 -3.27 -3.93 -3.42
CA ARG A 67 -3.95 -3.36 -4.57
C ARG A 67 -3.05 -2.33 -5.24
N LEU A 68 -2.85 -2.48 -6.54
CA LEU A 68 -2.10 -1.56 -7.38
C LEU A 68 -3.03 -0.93 -8.39
N ARG A 69 -2.93 0.38 -8.63
CA ARG A 69 -3.77 1.08 -9.60
C ARG A 69 -3.01 2.20 -10.30
N ALA A 70 -3.04 2.21 -11.63
CA ALA A 70 -2.63 3.37 -12.42
C ALA A 70 -3.64 4.50 -12.24
N MET A 71 -3.14 5.70 -11.97
CA MET A 71 -3.93 6.90 -11.83
C MET A 71 -3.56 7.90 -12.93
N ALA A 72 -4.37 8.94 -13.09
CA ALA A 72 -4.11 10.00 -14.08
C ALA A 72 -2.73 10.64 -13.86
N ALA A 73 -2.15 11.20 -14.92
CA ALA A 73 -0.85 11.88 -14.88
C ALA A 73 0.31 11.00 -14.36
N GLY A 74 0.30 9.71 -14.69
CA GLY A 74 1.42 8.80 -14.39
C GLY A 74 1.57 8.41 -12.92
N ARG A 75 0.58 8.75 -12.08
CA ARG A 75 0.62 8.43 -10.65
C ARG A 75 0.31 6.96 -10.40
N LEU A 76 0.94 6.38 -9.39
CA LEU A 76 0.65 5.03 -8.91
C LEU A 76 -0.06 5.09 -7.56
N GLY A 77 -1.23 4.46 -7.46
CA GLY A 77 -1.88 4.16 -6.19
C GLY A 77 -1.50 2.76 -5.70
N VAL A 78 -1.02 2.66 -4.46
CA VAL A 78 -0.76 1.41 -3.76
C VAL A 78 -1.66 1.36 -2.52
N GLY A 79 -2.41 0.28 -2.34
CA GLY A 79 -3.24 0.06 -1.16
C GLY A 79 -3.01 -1.32 -0.57
N VAL A 80 -3.05 -1.43 0.75
CA VAL A 80 -3.01 -2.70 1.48
C VAL A 80 -4.22 -2.77 2.39
N TRP A 81 -5.06 -3.78 2.15
CA TRP A 81 -6.18 -4.11 3.00
C TRP A 81 -5.83 -5.25 3.93
N ASP A 82 -6.24 -5.15 5.19
CA ASP A 82 -6.17 -6.21 6.19
C ASP A 82 -7.43 -6.19 7.07
N THR A 83 -7.67 -7.30 7.78
CA THR A 83 -8.84 -7.46 8.66
C THR A 83 -8.74 -6.68 9.97
N GLY A 84 -7.66 -5.94 10.19
CA GLY A 84 -7.40 -5.22 11.43
C GLY A 84 -8.30 -3.99 11.54
N PRO A 85 -8.87 -3.72 12.72
CA PRO A 85 -9.70 -2.53 12.92
C PRO A 85 -8.86 -1.27 13.12
N ASP A 86 -7.61 -1.39 13.58
CA ASP A 86 -6.84 -0.25 14.06
C ASP A 86 -6.06 0.44 12.94
N ILE A 87 -6.29 1.74 12.77
CA ILE A 87 -5.54 2.57 11.82
C ILE A 87 -4.28 3.08 12.53
N PRO A 88 -3.07 2.68 12.09
CA PRO A 88 -1.84 3.12 12.71
C PRO A 88 -1.48 4.55 12.31
N SER A 89 -0.71 5.26 13.14
CA SER A 89 0.01 6.48 12.72
C SER A 89 0.97 6.15 11.57
N PRO A 90 1.13 7.00 10.54
CA PRO A 90 0.58 8.36 10.39
C PRO A 90 -0.80 8.40 9.71
N PHE A 91 -1.44 7.25 9.44
CA PHE A 91 -2.74 7.19 8.77
C PHE A 91 -3.93 7.49 9.69
N GLY A 92 -3.70 7.44 11.00
CA GLY A 92 -4.64 7.75 12.06
C GLY A 92 -3.98 8.67 13.10
N PRO A 93 -4.66 8.95 14.23
CA PRO A 93 -4.10 9.78 15.29
C PRO A 93 -2.82 9.15 15.88
N GLU A 94 -1.90 9.99 16.34
CA GLU A 94 -0.69 9.53 17.02
C GLU A 94 -1.08 8.78 18.31
N PRO A 95 -0.51 7.57 18.55
CA PRO A 95 -0.77 6.84 19.79
C PRO A 95 -0.23 7.63 21.00
N ALA A 96 -0.92 7.52 22.13
CA ALA A 96 -0.44 8.08 23.39
C ALA A 96 0.71 7.20 23.93
N GLY A 97 1.95 7.57 23.61
CA GLY A 97 3.17 6.93 24.12
C GLY A 97 4.16 6.50 23.02
N ASP A 98 5.36 6.07 23.45
CA ASP A 98 6.43 5.56 22.57
C ASP A 98 6.10 4.15 22.08
N ALA A 99 5.09 4.02 21.22
CA ALA A 99 4.84 2.78 20.50
C ALA A 99 5.97 2.58 19.47
N GLU A 100 6.92 1.69 19.77
CA GLU A 100 8.05 1.37 18.88
C GLU A 100 7.61 0.81 17.51
N ASP A 101 6.36 0.34 17.39
CA ASP A 101 5.79 -0.27 16.18
C ASP A 101 5.46 0.72 15.04
N GLY A 102 5.67 2.03 15.23
CA GLY A 102 5.31 3.07 14.24
C GLY A 102 6.41 3.48 13.25
N ARG A 103 7.66 3.06 13.44
CA ARG A 103 8.80 3.63 12.68
C ARG A 103 8.75 3.32 11.18
N GLY A 104 8.26 2.15 10.79
CA GLY A 104 8.18 1.76 9.39
C GLY A 104 7.27 2.68 8.57
N LEU A 105 6.13 3.07 9.14
CA LEU A 105 5.18 3.97 8.49
C LEU A 105 5.63 5.44 8.50
N VAL A 106 6.69 5.80 9.22
CA VAL A 106 7.32 7.12 9.06
C VAL A 106 7.90 7.27 7.65
N LEU A 107 8.45 6.21 7.07
CA LEU A 107 8.92 6.23 5.69
C LEU A 107 7.78 6.49 4.71
N VAL A 108 6.56 6.04 5.02
CA VAL A 108 5.39 6.37 4.22
C VAL A 108 5.13 7.88 4.20
N ARG A 109 5.16 8.52 5.37
CA ARG A 109 4.98 9.97 5.46
C ARG A 109 6.05 10.76 4.70
N LEU A 110 7.28 10.24 4.65
CA LEU A 110 8.41 10.92 4.02
C LEU A 110 8.48 10.69 2.50
N CYS A 111 8.04 9.53 2.02
CA CYS A 111 8.24 9.11 0.63
C CYS A 111 6.96 9.13 -0.22
N ALA A 112 5.77 9.13 0.37
CA ALA A 112 4.53 9.19 -0.39
C ALA A 112 4.12 10.64 -0.69
N ASP A 113 3.65 10.89 -1.91
CA ASP A 113 3.06 12.18 -2.28
C ASP A 113 1.73 12.42 -1.56
N ARG A 114 0.93 11.36 -1.44
CA ARG A 114 -0.35 11.37 -0.71
C ARG A 114 -0.52 10.02 -0.03
N TYR A 115 -1.19 10.02 1.11
CA TYR A 115 -1.51 8.79 1.82
C TYR A 115 -2.79 8.97 2.64
N GLY A 116 -3.41 7.86 3.01
CA GLY A 116 -4.62 7.88 3.82
C GLY A 116 -5.11 6.48 4.16
N SER A 117 -6.24 6.44 4.86
CA SER A 117 -6.85 5.19 5.30
C SER A 117 -8.36 5.21 5.10
N TYR A 118 -8.93 4.03 4.92
CA TYR A 118 -10.37 3.80 4.94
C TYR A 118 -10.69 2.67 5.91
N ARG A 119 -11.69 2.87 6.76
CA ARG A 119 -12.33 1.78 7.51
C ARG A 119 -13.36 1.13 6.61
N LEU A 120 -13.29 -0.19 6.45
CA LEU A 120 -14.25 -0.95 5.68
C LEU A 120 -15.14 -1.73 6.66
N ASN A 121 -16.44 -1.72 6.39
CA ASN A 121 -17.47 -2.39 7.19
C ASN A 121 -18.19 -3.45 6.34
N GLY A 122 -18.96 -4.33 6.99
CA GLY A 122 -19.75 -5.37 6.31
C GLY A 122 -18.90 -6.58 5.89
N ALA A 123 -19.19 -7.18 4.73
CA ALA A 123 -18.58 -8.45 4.30
C ALA A 123 -17.05 -8.40 4.10
N HIS A 124 -16.47 -7.20 3.97
CA HIS A 124 -15.02 -6.97 3.85
C HIS A 124 -14.49 -6.09 4.99
N ALA A 125 -14.97 -6.35 6.21
CA ALA A 125 -14.58 -5.59 7.39
C ALA A 125 -13.06 -5.58 7.58
N GLY A 126 -12.53 -4.41 7.98
CA GLY A 126 -11.11 -4.21 8.18
C GLY A 126 -10.70 -2.78 7.86
N LYS A 127 -9.46 -2.61 7.40
CA LYS A 127 -8.95 -1.31 6.98
C LYS A 127 -8.19 -1.41 5.68
N LEU A 128 -8.18 -0.34 4.92
CA LEU A 128 -7.34 -0.16 3.73
C LEU A 128 -6.42 1.04 3.99
N LEU A 129 -5.12 0.80 4.08
CA LEU A 129 -4.11 1.86 4.07
C LEU A 129 -3.67 2.06 2.62
N TRP A 130 -3.54 3.31 2.18
CA TRP A 130 -3.18 3.61 0.79
C TRP A 130 -2.21 4.77 0.69
N VAL A 131 -1.43 4.75 -0.38
CA VAL A 131 -0.44 5.76 -0.74
C VAL A 131 -0.51 6.03 -2.24
N GLU A 132 -0.10 7.22 -2.64
CA GLU A 132 0.14 7.61 -4.02
C GLU A 132 1.60 8.10 -4.17
N CYS A 133 2.25 7.74 -5.27
CA CYS A 133 3.57 8.26 -5.65
C CYS A 133 3.62 8.63 -7.15
N VAL A 134 4.50 9.57 -7.51
CA VAL A 134 4.66 10.12 -8.88
C VAL A 134 6.09 10.12 -9.39
#